data_AF-A0A929K3K7-F1
#
_entry.id   AF-A0A929K3K7-F1
#
_cell.length_a   1.000
_cell.length_b   1.000
_cell.length_c   1.000
_cell.angle_alpha   90.00
_cell.angle_beta   90.00
_cell.angle_gamma   90.00
#
_symmetry.space_group_name_H-M   'P 1'
#
loop_
_entity.id
_entity.type
_entity.pdbx_description
1 polymer ?
#
loop_
_entity_poly.entity_id
_entity_poly.type
_entity_poly.pdbx_seq_one_letter_code
_entity_poly.pdbx_strand_id
1 'polypeptide(L)'
;MALKSGNNNDTNGSMAKAIEDAFLENWPGIMGNAAPESNKQMKLLFIAVAQGVVKHLVAHPEAFEISVSYNGEQLQNATVKITGA
;
A
#
# COMPACT_ATOMS: atom_id res chain seq x y z
N MET A 1 5.26 -7.62 9.17
CA MET A 1 4.12 -6.83 9.70
C MET A 1 2.92 -7.10 8.81
N ALA A 2 1.71 -7.19 9.36
CA ALA A 2 0.49 -7.37 8.57
C ALA A 2 0.33 -6.21 7.58
N LEU A 3 -0.06 -6.49 6.34
CA LEU A 3 -0.43 -5.46 5.37
C LEU A 3 -1.70 -4.76 5.88
N LYS A 4 -1.59 -3.49 6.28
CA LYS A 4 -2.71 -2.69 6.79
C LYS A 4 -3.23 -1.79 5.68
N SER A 5 -4.41 -2.06 5.14
CA SER A 5 -5.05 -1.22 4.13
C SER A 5 -5.46 0.15 4.69
N GLY A 6 -6.03 0.17 5.90
CA GLY A 6 -6.61 1.36 6.53
C GLY A 6 -8.14 1.41 6.34
N ASN A 7 -8.81 2.12 7.24
CA ASN A 7 -10.27 2.30 7.19
C ASN A 7 -10.65 3.73 7.62
N ASN A 8 -11.94 4.02 7.67
CA ASN A 8 -12.47 5.35 8.00
C ASN A 8 -12.12 5.83 9.42
N ASN A 9 -11.79 4.92 10.33
CA ASN A 9 -11.50 5.21 11.74
C ASN A 9 -10.00 5.28 12.02
N ASP A 10 -9.18 4.59 11.23
CA ASP A 10 -7.74 4.54 11.42
C ASP A 10 -7.00 4.31 10.09
N THR A 11 -6.32 5.36 9.64
CA THR A 11 -5.40 5.33 8.50
C THR A 11 -3.93 5.41 8.93
N ASN A 12 -3.62 5.58 10.21
CA ASN A 12 -2.24 5.75 10.66
C ASN A 12 -1.43 4.47 10.46
N GLY A 13 -0.25 4.61 9.85
CA GLY A 13 0.61 3.47 9.49
C GLY A 13 -0.03 2.50 8.48
N SER A 14 -1.06 2.94 7.74
CA SER A 14 -1.72 2.13 6.71
C SER A 14 -1.25 2.48 5.30
N MET A 15 -1.48 1.58 4.37
CA MET A 15 -1.26 1.79 2.94
C MET A 15 -2.08 2.98 2.41
N ALA A 16 -3.30 3.22 2.91
CA ALA A 16 -4.08 4.40 2.53
C ALA A 16 -3.37 5.72 2.86
N LYS A 17 -2.68 5.79 4.00
CA LYS A 17 -1.88 6.97 4.38
C LYS A 17 -0.64 7.12 3.50
N ALA A 18 0.04 6.02 3.20
CA ALA A 18 1.19 6.03 2.29
C ALA A 18 0.79 6.50 0.87
N ILE A 19 -0.40 6.10 0.38
CA ILE A 19 -0.96 6.57 -0.89
C ILE A 19 -1.28 8.08 -0.82
N GLU A 20 -1.90 8.54 0.28
CA GLU A 20 -2.16 9.98 0.49
C GLU A 20 -0.84 10.79 0.49
N ASP A 21 0.19 10.31 1.18
CA ASP A 21 1.50 10.98 1.23
C ASP A 21 2.16 11.06 -0.15
N ALA A 22 2.17 9.96 -0.90
CA ALA A 22 2.69 9.94 -2.26
C ALA A 22 1.88 10.87 -3.19
N PHE A 23 0.57 10.92 -3.04
CA PHE A 23 -0.28 11.83 -3.80
C PHE A 23 0.08 13.29 -3.55
N LEU A 24 0.24 13.68 -2.27
CA LEU A 24 0.59 15.04 -1.88
C LEU A 24 2.01 15.42 -2.30
N GLU A 25 2.96 14.50 -2.22
CA GLU A 25 4.36 14.70 -2.64
C GLU A 25 4.46 14.98 -4.14
N ASN A 26 3.72 14.23 -4.96
CA ASN A 26 3.79 14.36 -6.42
C ASN A 26 2.92 15.50 -6.98
N TRP A 27 1.93 15.99 -6.22
CA TRP A 27 0.97 16.97 -6.71
C TRP A 27 1.62 18.25 -7.26
N PRO A 28 2.53 18.95 -6.56
CA PRO A 28 3.08 20.20 -7.07
C PRO A 28 3.86 20.03 -8.38
N GLY A 29 4.55 18.90 -8.55
CA GLY A 29 5.32 18.60 -9.75
C GLY A 29 4.46 18.31 -10.98
N ILE A 30 3.28 17.70 -10.79
CA ILE A 30 2.38 17.31 -11.88
C ILE A 30 1.35 18.42 -12.18
N MET A 31 0.81 19.05 -11.14
CA MET A 31 -0.31 20.00 -11.26
C MET A 31 0.14 21.46 -11.28
N GLY A 32 1.40 21.75 -10.88
CA GLY A 32 1.96 23.11 -10.90
C GLY A 32 1.35 24.08 -9.88
N ASN A 33 0.58 23.56 -8.91
CA ASN A 33 -0.04 24.34 -7.85
C ASN A 33 -0.04 23.58 -6.51
N ALA A 34 -0.54 24.23 -5.46
CA ALA A 34 -0.67 23.59 -4.15
C ALA A 34 -1.72 22.47 -4.20
N ALA A 35 -1.46 21.38 -3.46
CA ALA A 35 -2.42 20.30 -3.31
C ALA A 35 -3.71 20.80 -2.65
N PRO A 36 -4.88 20.31 -3.09
CA PRO A 36 -6.14 20.63 -2.43
C PRO A 36 -6.16 20.05 -1.01
N GLU A 37 -6.92 20.67 -0.12
CA GLU A 37 -7.15 20.09 1.21
C GLU A 37 -7.82 18.71 1.09
N SER A 38 -7.33 17.76 1.90
CA SER A 38 -7.83 16.40 1.94
C SER A 38 -9.30 16.38 2.41
N ASN A 39 -10.20 16.01 1.50
CA ASN A 39 -11.64 15.93 1.77
C ASN A 39 -12.11 14.47 1.93
N LYS A 40 -13.37 14.27 2.35
CA LYS A 40 -13.92 12.92 2.61
C LYS A 40 -13.89 12.00 1.39
N GLN A 41 -14.09 12.54 0.19
CA GLN A 41 -14.09 11.75 -1.05
C GLN A 41 -12.68 11.29 -1.40
N MET A 42 -11.69 12.18 -1.25
CA MET A 42 -10.28 11.88 -1.46
C MET A 42 -9.78 10.81 -0.46
N LYS A 43 -10.13 10.94 0.82
CA LYS A 43 -9.82 9.92 1.83
C LYS A 43 -10.45 8.57 1.50
N LEU A 44 -11.73 8.57 1.08
CA LEU A 44 -12.41 7.34 0.67
C LEU A 44 -11.71 6.68 -0.54
N LEU A 45 -11.24 7.47 -1.51
CA LEU A 45 -10.51 6.96 -2.67
C LEU A 45 -9.22 6.25 -2.24
N PHE A 46 -8.40 6.87 -1.37
CA PHE A 46 -7.15 6.27 -0.91
C PHE A 46 -7.39 4.99 -0.10
N ILE A 47 -8.43 4.98 0.75
CA ILE A 47 -8.85 3.78 1.48
C ILE A 47 -9.29 2.68 0.51
N ALA A 48 -10.11 2.99 -0.48
CA ALA A 48 -10.62 2.02 -1.45
C ALA A 48 -9.49 1.40 -2.29
N VAL A 49 -8.53 2.22 -2.75
CA VAL A 49 -7.35 1.74 -3.47
C VAL A 49 -6.52 0.82 -2.58
N ALA A 50 -6.20 1.24 -1.36
CA ALA A 50 -5.43 0.43 -0.41
C ALA A 50 -6.11 -0.91 -0.11
N GLN A 51 -7.43 -0.90 0.12
CA GLN A 51 -8.21 -2.11 0.34
C GLN A 51 -8.23 -3.02 -0.90
N GLY A 52 -8.36 -2.45 -2.09
CA GLY A 52 -8.31 -3.20 -3.35
C GLY A 52 -6.97 -3.89 -3.54
N VAL A 53 -5.86 -3.17 -3.32
CA VAL A 53 -4.49 -3.71 -3.41
C VAL A 53 -4.30 -4.85 -2.42
N VAL A 54 -4.62 -4.65 -1.13
CA VAL A 54 -4.46 -5.69 -0.11
C VAL A 54 -5.32 -6.92 -0.44
N LYS A 55 -6.59 -6.73 -0.83
CA LYS A 55 -7.47 -7.84 -1.23
C LYS A 55 -6.92 -8.61 -2.43
N HIS A 56 -6.40 -7.91 -3.43
CA HIS A 56 -5.81 -8.53 -4.61
C HIS A 56 -4.58 -9.36 -4.23
N LEU A 57 -3.67 -8.81 -3.43
CA LEU A 57 -2.46 -9.51 -2.99
C LEU A 57 -2.77 -10.73 -2.11
N VAL A 58 -3.80 -10.65 -1.27
CA VAL A 58 -4.27 -11.80 -0.46
C VAL A 58 -4.86 -12.90 -1.35
N ALA A 59 -5.59 -12.52 -2.41
CA ALA A 59 -6.16 -13.48 -3.36
C ALA A 59 -5.11 -14.08 -4.32
N HIS A 60 -4.03 -13.34 -4.55
CA HIS A 60 -2.96 -13.68 -5.50
C HIS A 60 -1.57 -13.63 -4.82
N PRO A 61 -1.29 -14.51 -3.84
CA PRO A 61 0.01 -14.53 -3.16
C PRO A 61 1.18 -14.81 -4.11
N GLU A 62 0.93 -15.41 -5.28
CA GLU A 62 1.90 -15.58 -6.37
C GLU A 62 2.42 -14.27 -6.95
N ALA A 63 1.72 -13.15 -6.73
CA ALA A 63 2.17 -11.83 -7.13
C ALA A 63 3.36 -11.30 -6.28
N PHE A 64 3.65 -11.95 -5.15
CA PHE A 64 4.85 -11.66 -4.36
C PHE A 64 5.98 -12.64 -4.71
N GLU A 65 7.02 -12.13 -5.34
CA GLU A 65 8.30 -12.83 -5.45
C GLU A 65 9.12 -12.56 -4.18
N ILE A 66 9.38 -13.59 -3.38
CA ILE A 66 10.33 -13.51 -2.26
C ILE A 66 11.61 -14.24 -2.66
N SER A 67 12.70 -13.47 -2.72
CA SER A 67 14.05 -13.99 -2.75
C SER A 67 14.69 -13.87 -1.37
N VAL A 68 15.05 -15.00 -0.77
CA VAL A 68 15.86 -15.03 0.45
C VAL A 68 17.31 -15.22 0.05
N SER A 69 18.20 -14.34 0.49
CA SER A 69 19.64 -14.53 0.34
C SER A 69 20.27 -14.78 1.70
N TYR A 70 21.18 -15.75 1.76
CA TYR A 70 22.03 -15.98 2.92
C TYR A 70 23.46 -16.13 2.44
N ASN A 71 24.36 -15.30 2.98
CA ASN A 71 25.76 -15.26 2.57
C ASN A 71 26.00 -15.11 1.05
N GLY A 72 25.11 -14.41 0.34
CA GLY A 72 25.25 -14.14 -1.10
C GLY A 72 24.73 -15.22 -2.04
N GLU A 73 24.22 -16.34 -1.51
CA GLU A 73 23.56 -17.39 -2.30
C GLU A 73 22.03 -17.29 -2.16
N GLN A 74 21.30 -17.46 -3.27
CA GLN A 74 19.84 -17.39 -3.31
C GLN A 74 19.26 -18.69 -2.73
N LEU A 75 18.68 -18.61 -1.52
CA LEU A 75 18.08 -19.74 -0.82
C LEU A 75 16.59 -19.86 -1.18
N GLN A 76 16.30 -20.58 -2.27
CA GLN A 76 15.00 -21.12 -2.71
C GLN A 76 13.77 -20.17 -2.74
N ASN A 77 12.81 -20.52 -3.60
CA ASN A 77 11.53 -19.82 -3.70
C ASN A 77 10.69 -20.06 -2.44
N ALA A 78 10.36 -19.00 -1.71
CA ALA A 78 9.49 -19.07 -0.53
C ALA A 78 8.05 -18.66 -0.89
N THR A 79 7.05 -19.40 -0.40
CA THR A 79 5.64 -19.02 -0.57
C THR A 79 5.20 -18.09 0.56
N VAL A 80 4.66 -16.93 0.21
CA VAL A 80 4.20 -15.92 1.17
C VAL A 80 2.82 -16.27 1.69
N LYS A 81 2.64 -16.27 3.01
CA LYS A 81 1.31 -16.22 3.63
C LYS A 81 1.05 -14.81 4.13
N ILE A 82 0.18 -14.08 3.43
CA ILE A 82 -0.25 -12.75 3.88
C ILE A 82 -1.35 -12.94 4.94
N THR A 83 -1.07 -12.50 6.16
CA THR A 83 -2.05 -12.44 7.26
C THR A 83 -2.38 -10.99 7.57
N GLY A 84 -3.64 -10.59 7.38
CA GLY A 84 -4.14 -9.24 7.62
C GLY A 84 -5.03 -8.75 6.48
N ALA A 85 -6.31 -9.11 6.55
CA ALA A 85 -7.39 -8.42 5.85
C ALA A 85 -8.33 -7.87 6.92
#